data_AF-A0A954BE61-F1
#
_entry.id   AF-A0A954BE61-F1
#
_cell.length_a   1.000
_cell.length_b   1.000
_cell.length_c   1.000
_cell.angle_alpha   90.00
_cell.angle_beta   90.00
_cell.angle_gamma   90.00
#
_symmetry.space_group_name_H-M   'P 1'
#
loop_
_entity.id
_entity.type
_entity.pdbx_description
1 polymer ?
#
loop_
_entity_poly.entity_id
_entity_poly.type
_entity_poly.pdbx_seq_one_letter_code
_entity_poly.pdbx_strand_id
1 'polypeptide(L)'
;AKAGEILARIFASNETETTPERVQCERARFMRAPVVVAVVSAVDRTHRTPEWEQTMTAGAVCQNMLLAASAHGYAAQWLTEWYAYDHAVLEAFGLKPGEKIAGFIYIGAAKEPPLERQRPELQAIITRFGEAG
;
A
#
# COMPACT_ATOMS: atom_id res chain seq x y z
N ALA A 1 -3.51 9.95 -16.54
CA ALA A 1 -2.99 8.56 -16.68
C ALA A 1 -4.13 7.57 -16.50
N LYS A 2 -4.15 6.43 -17.22
CA LYS A 2 -5.28 5.46 -17.23
C LYS A 2 -5.74 5.02 -15.83
N ALA A 3 -4.80 4.78 -14.90
CA ALA A 3 -5.12 4.37 -13.53
C ALA A 3 -5.92 5.44 -12.75
N GLY A 4 -5.58 6.72 -12.92
CA GLY A 4 -6.33 7.83 -12.29
C GLY A 4 -7.76 7.97 -12.82
N GLU A 5 -7.96 7.78 -14.13
CA GLU A 5 -9.30 7.76 -14.73
C GLU A 5 -10.17 6.65 -14.14
N ILE A 6 -9.59 5.47 -13.91
CA ILE A 6 -10.27 4.33 -13.28
C ILE A 6 -10.72 4.69 -11.87
N LEU A 7 -9.83 5.25 -11.04
CA LEU A 7 -10.18 5.66 -9.66
C LEU A 7 -11.29 6.71 -9.65
N ALA A 8 -11.16 7.76 -10.47
CA ALA A 8 -12.13 8.84 -10.54
C ALA A 8 -13.53 8.34 -10.91
N ARG A 9 -13.62 7.44 -11.91
CA ARG A 9 -14.88 6.85 -12.35
C ARG A 9 -15.52 5.98 -11.27
N ILE A 10 -14.74 5.08 -10.65
CA ILE A 10 -15.26 4.15 -9.64
C ILE A 10 -15.64 4.87 -8.35
N PHE A 11 -14.84 5.86 -7.94
CA PHE A 11 -15.17 6.72 -6.82
C PHE A 11 -16.52 7.44 -7.04
N ALA A 12 -16.72 8.02 -8.22
CA ALA A 12 -17.97 8.70 -8.55
C ALA A 12 -19.18 7.77 -8.62
N SER A 13 -19.00 6.46 -8.91
CA SER A 13 -20.10 5.49 -8.87
C SER A 13 -20.43 4.99 -7.47
N ASN A 14 -19.45 5.00 -6.55
CA ASN A 14 -19.61 4.49 -5.19
C ASN A 14 -20.21 5.55 -4.24
N GLU A 15 -19.96 6.84 -4.51
CA GLU A 15 -20.37 7.94 -3.65
C GLU A 15 -21.71 8.54 -4.11
N THR A 16 -22.66 8.69 -3.18
CA THR A 16 -23.97 9.30 -3.46
C THR A 16 -23.91 10.82 -3.66
N GLU A 17 -22.95 11.48 -3.01
CA GLU A 17 -22.70 12.92 -3.13
C GLU A 17 -21.23 13.18 -3.44
N THR A 18 -20.91 13.35 -4.72
CA THR A 18 -19.56 13.67 -5.19
C THR A 18 -19.49 15.08 -5.76
N THR A 19 -18.38 15.77 -5.50
CA THR A 19 -18.08 17.07 -6.14
C THR A 19 -16.99 16.87 -7.19
N PRO A 20 -16.93 17.73 -8.23
CA PRO A 20 -15.87 17.66 -9.24
C PRO A 20 -14.46 17.67 -8.62
N GLU A 21 -14.27 18.40 -7.52
CA GLU A 21 -12.99 18.51 -6.81
C GLU A 21 -12.60 17.19 -6.14
N ARG A 22 -13.54 16.48 -5.51
CA ARG A 22 -13.28 15.15 -4.91
C ARG A 22 -12.90 14.14 -5.99
N VAL A 23 -13.65 14.11 -7.10
CA VAL A 23 -13.34 13.24 -8.25
C VAL A 23 -11.95 13.54 -8.81
N GLN A 24 -11.60 14.82 -8.93
CA GLN A 24 -10.28 15.23 -9.42
C GLN A 24 -9.15 14.86 -8.45
N CYS A 25 -9.40 14.93 -7.13
CA CYS A 25 -8.45 14.45 -6.12
C CYS A 25 -8.17 12.94 -6.29
N GLU A 26 -9.21 12.13 -6.49
CA GLU A 26 -9.05 10.70 -6.74
C GLU A 26 -8.32 10.41 -8.05
N ARG A 27 -8.64 11.17 -9.11
CA ARG A 27 -7.93 11.10 -10.40
C ARG A 27 -6.43 11.33 -10.26
N ALA A 28 -6.03 12.19 -9.33
CA ALA A 28 -4.66 12.61 -9.12
C ALA A 28 -3.89 11.77 -8.08
N ARG A 29 -4.50 10.74 -7.46
CA ARG A 29 -3.86 9.92 -6.39
C ARG A 29 -2.47 9.44 -6.77
N PHE A 30 -2.35 8.78 -7.93
CA PHE A 30 -1.06 8.26 -8.41
C PHE A 30 -0.13 9.31 -9.03
N MET A 31 -0.53 10.58 -9.07
CA MET A 31 0.33 11.68 -9.52
C MET A 31 1.10 12.32 -8.36
N ARG A 32 0.88 11.87 -7.12
CA ARG A 32 1.60 12.35 -5.92
C ARG A 32 3.08 11.99 -5.91
N ALA A 33 3.49 11.01 -6.70
CA ALA A 33 4.87 10.62 -6.92
C ALA A 33 5.12 10.36 -8.40
N PRO A 34 6.37 10.50 -8.89
CA PRO A 34 6.70 10.19 -10.28
C PRO A 34 6.56 8.69 -10.61
N VAL A 35 6.73 7.81 -9.62
CA VAL A 35 6.56 6.37 -9.77
C VAL A 35 5.67 5.84 -8.65
N VAL A 36 4.72 4.98 -9.01
CA VAL A 36 3.91 4.21 -8.05
C VAL A 36 3.93 2.75 -8.46
N VAL A 37 4.30 1.87 -7.53
CA VAL A 37 4.31 0.42 -7.73
C VAL A 37 3.20 -0.22 -6.91
N ALA A 38 2.29 -0.95 -7.56
CA ALA A 38 1.30 -1.77 -6.88
C ALA A 38 1.90 -3.16 -6.60
N VAL A 39 2.03 -3.53 -5.32
CA VAL A 39 2.48 -4.85 -4.89
C VAL A 39 1.25 -5.73 -4.68
N VAL A 40 1.16 -6.81 -5.45
CA VAL A 40 0.06 -7.79 -5.37
C VAL A 40 0.53 -9.01 -4.57
N SER A 41 -0.21 -9.34 -3.52
CA SER A 41 -0.11 -10.63 -2.83
C SER A 41 -0.98 -11.65 -3.57
N ALA A 42 -0.34 -12.68 -4.13
CA ALA A 42 -0.99 -13.77 -4.83
C ALA A 42 -0.75 -15.08 -4.05
N VAL A 43 -1.54 -15.28 -2.99
CA VAL A 43 -1.42 -16.47 -2.13
C VAL A 43 -1.82 -17.72 -2.90
N ASP A 44 -0.92 -18.71 -2.93
CA ASP A 44 -1.21 -20.06 -3.41
C ASP A 44 -1.61 -20.95 -2.23
N ARG A 45 -2.91 -21.22 -2.10
CA ARG A 45 -3.48 -22.07 -1.05
C ARG A 45 -3.23 -23.57 -1.25
N THR A 46 -2.75 -23.96 -2.43
CA THR A 46 -2.36 -25.34 -2.72
C THR A 46 -0.91 -25.63 -2.36
N HIS A 47 -0.12 -24.57 -2.14
CA HIS A 47 1.26 -24.68 -1.72
C HIS A 47 1.38 -25.15 -0.27
N ARG A 48 2.45 -25.87 0.05
CA ARG A 48 2.73 -26.36 1.42
C ARG A 48 2.99 -25.25 2.44
N THR A 49 3.37 -24.07 1.95
CA THR A 49 3.69 -22.90 2.79
C THR A 49 2.38 -22.26 3.25
N PRO A 50 2.17 -22.06 4.56
CA PRO A 50 0.96 -21.44 5.08
C PRO A 50 0.66 -20.07 4.43
N GLU A 51 -0.63 -19.77 4.23
CA GLU A 51 -1.10 -18.47 3.72
C GLU A 51 -0.53 -17.29 4.53
N TRP A 52 -0.38 -17.46 5.84
CA TRP A 52 0.21 -16.45 6.71
C TRP A 52 1.65 -16.08 6.33
N GLU A 53 2.50 -17.08 6.07
CA GLU A 53 3.90 -16.85 5.69
C GLU A 53 4.02 -16.20 4.30
N GLN A 54 3.15 -16.59 3.36
CA GLN A 54 3.07 -15.98 2.03
C GLN A 54 2.61 -14.52 2.13
N THR A 55 1.63 -14.23 2.98
CA THR A 55 1.13 -12.88 3.23
C THR A 55 2.21 -12.00 3.87
N MET A 56 2.92 -12.52 4.88
CA MET A 56 4.05 -11.81 5.51
C MET A 56 5.17 -11.54 4.51
N THR A 57 5.40 -12.44 3.55
CA THR A 57 6.37 -12.23 2.47
C THR A 57 6.01 -11.02 1.60
N ALA A 58 4.74 -10.86 1.24
CA ALA A 58 4.29 -9.67 0.49
C ALA A 58 4.53 -8.37 1.29
N GLY A 59 4.28 -8.39 2.60
CA GLY A 59 4.62 -7.26 3.48
C GLY A 59 6.13 -6.98 3.55
N ALA A 60 6.96 -8.01 3.62
CA ALA A 60 8.42 -7.87 3.59
C ALA A 60 8.91 -7.30 2.26
N VAL A 61 8.31 -7.68 1.12
CA VAL A 61 8.60 -7.08 -0.19
C VAL A 61 8.31 -5.58 -0.19
N CYS A 62 7.14 -5.15 0.31
CA CYS A 62 6.81 -3.73 0.44
C CYS A 62 7.87 -2.98 1.27
N GLN A 63 8.25 -3.49 2.44
CA GLN A 63 9.27 -2.87 3.29
C GLN A 63 10.64 -2.82 2.60
N ASN A 64 11.04 -3.89 1.92
CA ASN A 64 12.31 -3.93 1.19
C ASN A 64 12.36 -2.90 0.06
N MET A 65 11.23 -2.63 -0.62
CA MET A 65 11.16 -1.56 -1.61
C MET A 65 11.38 -0.18 -0.99
N LEU A 66 10.86 0.08 0.21
CA LEU A 66 11.10 1.34 0.92
C LEU A 66 12.59 1.50 1.28
N LEU A 67 13.20 0.43 1.81
CA LEU A 67 14.62 0.42 2.15
C LEU A 67 15.50 0.60 0.91
N ALA A 68 15.20 -0.09 -0.19
CA ALA A 68 15.92 0.02 -1.44
C ALA A 68 15.82 1.43 -2.04
N ALA A 69 14.62 2.03 -2.06
CA ALA A 69 14.44 3.41 -2.51
C ALA A 69 15.31 4.38 -1.69
N SER A 70 15.30 4.24 -0.36
CA SER A 70 16.09 5.08 0.53
C SER A 70 17.60 4.88 0.34
N ALA A 71 18.07 3.64 0.17
CA ALA A 71 19.47 3.33 -0.11
C ALA A 71 19.96 3.94 -1.43
N HIS A 72 19.06 4.15 -2.40
CA HIS A 72 19.34 4.82 -3.67
C HIS A 72 19.11 6.34 -3.65
N GLY A 73 18.85 6.94 -2.48
CA GLY A 73 18.67 8.38 -2.32
C GLY A 73 17.26 8.90 -2.68
N TYR A 74 16.28 8.01 -2.86
CA TYR A 74 14.89 8.36 -3.06
C TYR A 74 14.10 8.33 -1.74
N ALA A 75 13.00 9.06 -1.71
CA ALA A 75 11.97 8.89 -0.70
C ALA A 75 10.91 7.91 -1.20
N ALA A 76 10.33 7.12 -0.30
CA ALA A 76 9.22 6.25 -0.62
C ALA A 76 8.16 6.19 0.50
N GLN A 77 6.91 5.95 0.12
CA GLN A 77 5.79 5.81 1.04
C GLN A 77 4.90 4.63 0.64
N TRP A 78 4.58 3.76 1.60
CA TRP A 78 3.66 2.64 1.43
C TRP A 78 2.26 3.03 1.90
N LEU A 79 1.28 2.98 0.99
CA LEU A 79 -0.13 3.24 1.25
C LEU A 79 -1.02 2.10 0.72
N THR A 80 -2.21 1.94 1.27
CA THR A 80 -3.26 1.07 0.71
C THR A 80 -4.50 1.87 0.30
N GLU A 81 -4.94 2.86 1.08
CA GLU A 81 -6.14 3.69 0.80
C GLU A 81 -7.37 2.85 0.37
N TRP A 82 -8.49 3.47 -0.03
CA TRP A 82 -9.73 2.71 -0.32
C TRP A 82 -9.60 1.80 -1.54
N TYR A 83 -8.83 2.23 -2.54
CA TYR A 83 -8.69 1.55 -3.83
C TYR A 83 -7.81 0.29 -3.80
N ALA A 84 -7.11 0.01 -2.70
CA ALA A 84 -6.51 -1.31 -2.48
C ALA A 84 -7.54 -2.40 -2.11
N TYR A 85 -8.75 -2.01 -1.73
CA TYR A 85 -9.78 -2.91 -1.21
C TYR A 85 -11.06 -2.93 -2.05
N ASP A 86 -11.28 -1.91 -2.89
CA ASP A 86 -12.46 -1.82 -3.76
C ASP A 86 -12.42 -2.84 -4.90
N HIS A 87 -13.41 -3.74 -4.95
CA HIS A 87 -13.45 -4.83 -5.93
C HIS A 87 -13.43 -4.33 -7.38
N ALA A 88 -14.15 -3.26 -7.71
CA ALA A 88 -14.19 -2.74 -9.07
C ALA A 88 -12.85 -2.14 -9.49
N VAL A 89 -12.11 -1.54 -8.54
CA VAL A 89 -10.73 -1.09 -8.82
C VAL A 89 -9.81 -2.28 -9.03
N LEU A 90 -9.86 -3.28 -8.15
CA LEU A 90 -9.00 -4.46 -8.24
C LEU A 90 -9.18 -5.18 -9.58
N GLU A 91 -10.43 -5.38 -10.01
CA GLU A 91 -10.77 -5.96 -11.30
C GLU A 91 -10.27 -5.08 -12.46
N ALA A 92 -10.45 -3.76 -12.38
CA ALA A 92 -9.97 -2.84 -13.41
C ALA A 92 -8.43 -2.79 -13.52
N PHE A 93 -7.71 -3.13 -12.45
CA PHE A 93 -6.25 -3.31 -12.44
C PHE A 93 -5.82 -4.74 -12.84
N GLY A 94 -6.78 -5.64 -13.06
CA GLY A 94 -6.53 -6.99 -13.56
C GLY A 94 -6.17 -8.01 -12.47
N LEU A 95 -6.48 -7.74 -11.21
CA LEU A 95 -6.29 -8.72 -10.14
C LEU A 95 -7.24 -9.90 -10.32
N LYS A 96 -6.71 -11.09 -10.04
CA LYS A 96 -7.46 -12.34 -10.07
C LYS A 96 -8.20 -12.57 -8.74
N PRO A 97 -9.24 -13.43 -8.73
CA PRO A 97 -9.88 -13.84 -7.49
C PRO A 97 -8.86 -14.38 -6.47
N GLY A 98 -8.89 -13.85 -5.25
CA GLY A 98 -7.99 -14.23 -4.17
C GLY A 98 -6.70 -13.42 -4.08
N GLU A 99 -6.33 -12.66 -5.11
CA GLU A 99 -5.23 -11.71 -5.04
C GLU A 99 -5.62 -10.45 -4.25
N LYS A 100 -4.65 -9.85 -3.57
CA LYS A 100 -4.84 -8.63 -2.77
C LYS A 100 -3.74 -7.63 -3.05
N ILE A 101 -4.04 -6.34 -3.03
CA ILE A 101 -2.99 -5.33 -2.98
C ILE A 101 -2.37 -5.32 -1.57
N ALA A 102 -1.09 -5.68 -1.49
CA ALA A 102 -0.30 -5.51 -0.27
C ALA A 102 0.06 -4.05 -0.04
N GLY A 103 0.25 -3.27 -1.12
CA GLY A 103 0.58 -1.86 -1.02
C GLY A 103 0.78 -1.16 -2.35
N PHE A 104 0.56 0.14 -2.35
CA PHE A 104 1.07 1.06 -3.36
C PHE A 104 2.30 1.76 -2.79
N ILE A 105 3.45 1.55 -3.44
CA ILE A 105 4.73 2.15 -3.08
C ILE A 105 4.95 3.36 -3.97
N TYR A 106 4.75 4.55 -3.39
CA TYR A 106 5.02 5.83 -4.02
C TYR A 106 6.51 6.15 -3.88
N ILE A 107 7.22 6.34 -4.98
CA ILE A 107 8.68 6.58 -5.01
C ILE A 107 8.97 7.90 -5.72
N GLY A 108 9.80 8.75 -5.10
CA GLY A 108 10.17 10.04 -5.65
C GLY A 108 11.20 10.78 -4.82
N ALA A 109 11.27 12.11 -4.97
CA ALA A 109 12.09 12.96 -4.12
C ALA A 109 11.25 13.52 -2.97
N ALA A 110 11.80 13.51 -1.75
CA ALA A 110 11.20 14.23 -0.63
C ALA A 110 11.43 15.73 -0.82
N LYS A 111 10.36 16.53 -0.68
CA LYS A 111 10.46 18.00 -0.67
C LYS A 111 10.92 18.53 0.69
N GLU A 112 10.61 17.79 1.74
CA GLU A 112 10.89 18.11 3.13
C GLU A 112 11.43 16.87 3.83
N PRO A 113 12.32 17.01 4.82
CA PRO A 113 12.78 15.88 5.61
C PRO A 113 11.58 15.23 6.33
N PRO A 114 11.54 13.89 6.43
CA PRO A 114 10.47 13.21 7.15
C PRO A 114 10.46 13.66 8.61
N LEU A 115 9.26 13.99 9.11
CA LEU A 115 9.07 14.29 10.51
C LEU A 115 9.28 13.02 11.34
N GLU A 116 9.98 13.16 12.46
CA GLU A 116 10.10 12.05 13.41
C GLU A 116 8.72 11.71 13.99
N ARG A 117 8.46 10.40 14.11
CA ARG A 117 7.22 9.88 14.67
C ARG A 117 7.54 9.19 15.99
N GLN A 118 6.63 9.27 16.95
CA GLN A 118 6.80 8.52 18.19
C GLN A 118 6.95 7.03 17.89
N ARG A 119 8.06 6.43 18.34
CA ARG A 119 8.22 4.97 18.32
C ARG A 119 7.60 4.39 19.59
N PRO A 120 7.01 3.19 19.54
CA PRO A 120 6.53 2.52 20.74
C PRO A 120 7.65 2.32 21.75
N GLU A 121 7.33 2.51 23.03
CA GLU A 121 8.23 2.16 24.13
C GLU A 121 8.50 0.65 24.11
N LEU A 122 9.77 0.24 24.11
CA LEU A 122 10.14 -1.17 23.97
C LEU A 122 9.52 -2.05 25.06
N GLN A 123 9.45 -1.54 26.29
CA GLN A 123 8.85 -2.25 27.43
C GLN A 123 7.35 -2.51 27.26
N ALA A 124 6.66 -1.75 26.39
CA ALA A 124 5.23 -1.94 26.12
C ALA A 124 4.95 -3.00 25.04
N ILE A 125 5.97 -3.40 24.26
CA ILE A 125 5.79 -4.30 23.10
C ILE A 125 6.71 -5.54 23.11
N ILE A 126 7.65 -5.63 24.06
CA ILE A 126 8.56 -6.78 24.21
C ILE A 126 8.25 -7.49 25.52
N THR A 127 8.00 -8.79 25.43
CA THR A 127 7.92 -9.70 26.58
C THR A 127 9.15 -10.61 26.57
N ARG A 128 9.81 -10.75 27.73
CA ARG A 128 10.96 -11.65 27.90
C ARG A 128 10.50 -12.98 28.46
N PHE A 129 10.80 -14.06 27.75
CA PHE A 129 10.50 -15.40 28.23
C PHE A 129 11.52 -15.82 29.30
N GLY A 130 11.05 -16.31 30.45
CA GLY A 130 11.89 -16.85 31.52
C GLY A 130 12.31 -15.85 32.60
N GLU A 131 11.97 -14.57 32.48
CA GLU A 131 12.04 -13.62 33.59
C GLU A 131 10.72 -13.74 34.38
N ALA A 132 10.78 -14.20 35.64
CA ALA A 132 9.62 -14.20 36.53
C ALA A 132 9.20 -12.75 36.79
N GLY A 133 7.91 -12.46 36.67
CA GLY A 133 7.33 -11.12 36.83
C GLY A 133 7.53 -10.52 38.22
#